data_AF-A0A1J5HE10-F1
#
_entry.id   AF-A0A1J5HE10-F1
#
_cell.length_a   1.000
_cell.length_b   1.000
_cell.length_c   1.000
_cell.angle_alpha   90.00
_cell.angle_beta   90.00
_cell.angle_gamma   90.00
#
_symmetry.space_group_name_H-M   'P 1'
#
loop_
_entity.id
_entity.type
_entity.pdbx_description
1 polymer ?
#
loop_
_entity_poly.entity_id
_entity_poly.type
_entity_poly.pdbx_seq_one_letter_code
_entity_poly.pdbx_strand_id
1 'polypeptide(L)' 'MQTTLLLFALGMPEILLIALVVLLLFGGKKIPELMRGLGKGVNEFKKGMNDIEKEINTDVQTEKKDQKKA' A
#
# COMPACT_ATOMS: atom_id res chain seq x y z
N MET A 1 -12.52 27.56 12.68
CA MET A 1 -13.83 27.00 13.07
C MET A 1 -14.82 26.87 11.89
N GLN A 2 -14.66 27.58 10.76
CA GLN A 2 -15.53 27.39 9.57
C GLN A 2 -15.08 26.23 8.66
N THR A 3 -13.76 26.01 8.53
CA THR A 3 -13.17 24.96 7.69
C THR A 3 -13.44 23.54 8.20
N THR A 4 -13.48 23.35 9.51
CA THR A 4 -13.84 22.07 10.14
C THR A 4 -15.28 21.71 9.84
N LEU A 5 -16.21 22.68 9.85
CA LEU A 5 -17.59 22.47 9.43
C LEU A 5 -17.70 22.18 7.93
N LEU A 6 -16.87 22.73 7.05
CA LEU A 6 -16.87 22.35 5.64
C LEU A 6 -16.38 20.91 5.42
N LEU A 7 -15.34 20.49 6.14
CA LEU A 7 -14.86 19.10 6.11
C LEU A 7 -15.85 18.12 6.76
N PHE A 8 -16.59 18.53 7.79
CA PHE A 8 -17.66 17.74 8.42
C PHE A 8 -19.01 17.84 7.68
N ALA A 9 -19.21 18.88 6.88
CA ALA A 9 -20.38 19.08 6.01
C ALA A 9 -20.21 18.45 4.63
N LEU A 10 -19.01 17.95 4.29
CA LEU A 10 -18.88 16.83 3.36
C LEU A 10 -19.35 15.58 4.10
N GLY A 11 -20.65 15.49 4.32
CA GLY A 11 -21.25 14.32 4.90
C GLY A 11 -21.07 13.12 3.98
N MET A 12 -21.49 11.95 4.47
CA MET A 12 -21.66 10.77 3.63
C MET A 12 -22.36 11.07 2.28
N PRO A 13 -23.37 11.95 2.16
CA PRO A 13 -23.99 12.24 0.86
C PRO A 13 -23.04 12.89 -0.16
N GLU A 14 -22.23 13.88 0.19
CA GLU A 14 -21.31 14.54 -0.75
C GLU A 14 -20.21 13.58 -1.23
N ILE A 15 -19.66 12.76 -0.33
CA ILE A 15 -18.66 11.74 -0.69
C ILE A 15 -19.27 10.72 -1.67
N LEU A 16 -20.51 10.31 -1.43
CA LEU A 16 -21.21 9.36 -2.29
C LEU A 16 -21.54 9.96 -3.66
N LEU A 17 -21.85 11.26 -3.74
CA LEU A 17 -22.02 11.99 -4.99
C LEU A 17 -20.70 12.05 -5.80
N ILE A 18 -19.59 12.40 -5.15
CA ILE A 18 -18.27 12.42 -5.80
C ILE A 18 -17.88 11.02 -6.28
N ALA A 19 -18.08 10.00 -5.43
CA ALA A 19 -17.84 8.61 -5.79
C ALA A 19 -18.69 8.19 -7.00
N LEU A 20 -19.95 8.62 -7.08
CA LEU A 20 -20.83 8.36 -8.21
C LEU A 20 -20.32 9.02 -9.50
N VAL A 21 -19.88 10.28 -9.45
CA VAL A 21 -19.29 10.97 -10.60
C VAL A 21 -18.02 10.25 -11.08
N VAL A 22 -17.13 9.89 -10.17
CA VAL A 22 -15.92 9.11 -10.49
C VAL A 22 -16.29 7.75 -11.08
N LEU A 23 -17.32 7.08 -10.54
CA LEU A 23 -17.82 5.81 -11.04
C LEU A 23 -18.39 5.92 -12.45
N LEU A 24 -19.04 7.03 -12.80
CA LEU A 24 -19.55 7.28 -14.15
C LEU A 24 -18.42 7.56 -15.14
N LEU A 25 -17.40 8.33 -14.74
CA LEU A 25 -16.26 8.67 -15.60
C LEU A 25 -15.34 7.47 -15.86
N PHE A 26 -15.01 6.71 -14.82
CA PHE A 26 -14.07 5.59 -14.92
C PHE A 26 -14.77 4.23 -15.10
N GLY A 27 -16.05 4.13 -14.76
CA GLY A 27 -16.80 2.88 -14.72
C GLY A 27 -16.54 2.08 -13.44
N GLY A 28 -17.57 1.39 -12.95
CA GLY A 28 -17.47 0.57 -11.73
C GLY A 28 -16.55 -0.64 -11.80
N LYS A 29 -16.09 -1.01 -12.99
CA LYS A 29 -15.12 -2.11 -13.19
C LYS A 29 -13.66 -1.66 -13.11
N LYS A 30 -13.34 -0.41 -13.48
CA LYS A 30 -11.94 0.03 -13.58
C LYS A 30 -11.31 0.35 -12.24
N ILE A 31 -12.06 0.89 -11.28
CA ILE A 31 -11.53 1.16 -9.94
C ILE A 31 -11.08 -0.15 -9.24
N PRO A 32 -11.90 -1.23 -9.17
CA PRO A 32 -11.45 -2.51 -8.60
C PRO A 32 -10.34 -3.18 -9.40
N GLU A 33 -10.36 -3.08 -10.73
CA GLU A 33 -9.33 -3.64 -11.61
C GLU A 33 -7.95 -3.00 -11.35
N LEU A 34 -7.91 -1.67 -11.26
CA LEU A 34 -6.71 -0.91 -10.92
C LEU A 34 -6.22 -1.23 -9.49
N MET A 35 -7.12 -1.29 -8.51
CA MET A 35 -6.78 -1.68 -7.13
C MET A 35 -6.19 -3.09 -7.06
N ARG A 36 -6.73 -4.05 -7.83
CA ARG A 36 -6.19 -5.41 -7.89
C ARG A 36 -4.81 -5.43 -8.54
N GLY A 37 -4.59 -4.64 -9.60
CA GLY A 37 -3.27 -4.50 -10.23
C GLY A 37 -2.22 -3.90 -9.29
N LEU A 38 -2.55 -2.75 -8.69
CA LEU A 38 -1.69 -2.08 -7.71
C LEU A 38 -1.43 -2.95 -6.49
N GLY A 39 -2.46 -3.62 -5.95
CA GLY A 39 -2.33 -4.49 -4.79
C GLY A 39 -1.40 -5.68 -5.04
N LYS A 40 -1.46 -6.29 -6.23
CA LYS A 40 -0.51 -7.34 -6.63
C LYS A 40 0.92 -6.80 -6.73
N GLY A 41 1.11 -5.67 -7.40
CA GLY A 41 2.42 -5.04 -7.54
C GLY A 41 3.05 -4.67 -6.19
N VAL A 42 2.28 -4.07 -5.27
CA VAL A 42 2.75 -3.75 -3.92
C VAL A 42 3.09 -5.02 -3.13
N ASN A 43 2.30 -6.08 -3.27
CA ASN A 43 2.57 -7.35 -2.59
C ASN A 43 3.84 -8.04 -3.11
N GLU A 44 4.06 -8.06 -4.42
CA GLU A 44 5.29 -8.60 -5.03
C GLU A 44 6.52 -7.76 -4.66
N PHE A 45 6.38 -6.43 -4.69
CA PHE A 45 7.43 -5.51 -4.25
C PHE A 45 7.83 -5.76 -2.79
N LYS A 46 6.84 -5.90 -1.89
CA LYS A 46 7.09 -6.19 -0.48
C LYS A 46 7.75 -7.55 -0.26
N LYS A 47 7.38 -8.57 -1.04
CA LYS A 47 8.03 -9.89 -0.98
C LYS A 47 9.49 -9.80 -1.41
N GLY A 48 9.77 -9.16 -2.55
CA GLY A 48 11.14 -8.96 -3.02
C GLY A 48 12.02 -8.21 -2.02
N MET A 49 11.49 -7.15 -1.39
CA MET A 49 12.21 -6.43 -0.33
C MET A 49 12.52 -7.32 0.87
N ASN A 50 11.57 -8.14 1.33
CA ASN A 50 11.77 -9.04 2.47
C ASN A 50 12.81 -10.14 2.17
N ASP A 51 12.85 -10.64 0.93
CA ASP A 51 13.81 -11.67 0.53
C ASP A 51 15.23 -11.07 0.47
N ILE A 52 15.38 -9.87 -0.09
CA ILE A 52 16.65 -9.11 -0.06
C ILE A 52 17.10 -8.86 1.38
N GLU A 53 16.21 -8.44 2.27
CA GLU A 53 16.54 -8.21 3.69
C GLU A 53 17.00 -9.49 4.39
N LYS A 54 16.41 -10.65 4.07
CA LYS A 54 16.83 -11.95 4.62
C LYS A 54 18.17 -12.42 4.09
N GLU A 55 18.46 -12.22 2.80
CA GLU A 55 19.77 -12.54 2.22
C GLU A 55 20.86 -11.71 2.89
N ILE A 56 20.66 -10.39 2.97
CA ILE A 56 21.61 -9.48 3.64
C ILE A 56 21.82 -9.85 5.12
N ASN A 57 20.77 -10.22 5.86
CA ASN A 57 20.89 -10.61 7.27
C ASN A 57 21.46 -12.02 7.48
N THR A 58 21.44 -12.89 6.46
CA THR A 58 21.99 -14.25 6.53
C THR A 58 23.49 -14.26 6.27
N ASP A 59 23.95 -13.42 5.35
CA ASP A 59 25.38 -13.23 5.06
C ASP A 59 26.12 -12.54 6.24
N VAL A 60 25.46 -11.59 6.91
CA VAL A 60 26.03 -10.91 8.10
C VAL A 60 26.08 -11.81 9.34
N GLN A 61 25.26 -12.87 9.40
CA GLN A 61 25.26 -13.82 10.52
C GLN A 61 26.23 -15.00 10.35
N THR A 62 26.66 -15.30 9.12
CA THR A 62 27.64 -16.37 8.87
C THR A 62 29.07 -15.95 9.22
N GLU A 63 29.45 -14.67 9.11
CA GLU A 63 30.79 -14.21 9.50
C GLU A 63 31.03 -14.13 11.02
N LYS A 64 29.99 -14.06 11.86
CA LYS A 64 30.16 -13.93 13.33
C LYS A 64 30.32 -15.25 14.09
N LYS A 65 30.13 -16.42 13.44
CA LYS A 65 30.25 -17.73 14.12
C LYS A 65 31.65 -18.35 14.07
N ASP A 66 32.54 -17.90 13.19
CA ASP A 66 33.91 -18.44 13.11
C ASP A 66 34.93 -17.74 14.03
N GLN A 67 34.71 -16.48 14.45
CA GLN A 67 35.66 -15.79 15.35
C GLN A 67 35.50 -16.11 16.84
N LYS A 68 34.50 -16.90 17.25
CA LYS A 68 34.30 -17.29 18.67
C LYS A 68 34.77 -18.72 18.97
N LYS A 69 35.42 -19.38 18.00
CA LYS A 69 35.91 -20.75 18.11
C LYS A 69 37.43 -20.90 17.87
N ALA A 70 38.15 -19.78 17.70
CA ALA A 70 39.61 -19.71 17.70
C ALA A 70 40.12 -19.21 19.05
#